data_AF-D7R6N5-F1
#
_entry.id   AF-D7R6N5-F1
#
_cell.length_a   1.000
_cell.length_b   1.000
_cell.length_c   1.000
_cell.angle_alpha   90.00
_cell.angle_beta   90.00
_cell.angle_gamma   90.00
#
_symmetry.space_group_name_H-M   'P 1'
#
loop_
_entity.id
_entity.type
_entity.pdbx_description
1 polymer ?
#
loop_
_entity_poly.entity_id
_entity_poly.type
_entity_poly.pdbx_seq_one_letter_code
_entity_poly.pdbx_strand_id
1 'polypeptide(L)'
;ITIQTGITSFQWENTKVNIIDTPGHMDFLAEVYRSLSVLDGAILLISAKDGVQAQTRILFHALRKMGIPTIFFINKIDQNGIDLSTVYQDIKEKL
;
A
#
# COMPACT_ATOMS: atom_id res chain seq x y z
N ILE A 1 -14.85 -0.87 4.77
CA ILE A 1 -14.41 -1.49 3.50
C ILE A 1 -14.53 -0.40 2.43
N THR A 2 -13.42 0.01 1.83
CA THR A 2 -13.43 0.93 0.68
C THR A 2 -13.78 0.12 -0.57
N ILE A 3 -14.79 0.56 -1.32
CA ILE A 3 -15.36 -0.17 -2.45
C ILE A 3 -14.95 0.47 -3.79
N GLN A 4 -14.69 1.78 -3.81
CA GLN A 4 -14.34 2.53 -5.02
C GLN A 4 -13.07 3.32 -4.80
N THR A 5 -12.34 3.53 -5.91
CA THR A 5 -11.15 4.36 -5.90
C THR A 5 -11.49 5.83 -5.58
N GLY A 6 -10.91 6.37 -4.51
CA GLY A 6 -11.04 7.78 -4.14
C GLY A 6 -9.91 8.61 -4.74
N ILE A 7 -10.20 9.80 -5.25
CA ILE A 7 -9.17 10.72 -5.78
C ILE A 7 -9.26 12.04 -5.03
N THR A 8 -8.13 12.51 -4.52
CA THR A 8 -8.00 13.86 -3.96
C THR A 8 -6.70 14.50 -4.40
N SER A 9 -6.68 15.84 -4.49
CA SER A 9 -5.51 16.60 -4.90
C SER A 9 -5.29 17.75 -3.93
N PHE A 10 -4.04 18.02 -3.60
CA PHE A 10 -3.64 19.18 -2.80
C PHE A 10 -2.28 19.71 -3.25
N GLN A 11 -1.96 20.94 -2.84
CA GLN A 11 -0.63 21.52 -3.02
C GLN A 11 0.16 21.32 -1.74
N TRP A 12 1.38 20.79 -1.88
CA TRP A 12 2.36 20.72 -0.81
C TRP A 12 3.61 21.47 -1.26
N GLU A 13 3.88 22.61 -0.61
CA GLU A 13 4.90 23.56 -1.04
C GLU A 13 4.70 23.94 -2.52
N ASN A 14 5.70 23.70 -3.38
CA ASN A 14 5.63 23.97 -4.83
C ASN A 14 5.24 22.71 -5.65
N THR A 15 4.69 21.68 -5.01
CA THR A 15 4.37 20.39 -5.66
C THR A 15 2.88 20.07 -5.57
N LYS A 16 2.25 19.81 -6.72
CA LYS A 16 0.88 19.28 -6.76
C LYS A 16 0.92 17.77 -6.49
N VAL A 17 0.24 17.35 -5.43
CA VAL A 17 0.11 15.94 -5.05
C VAL A 17 -1.29 15.46 -5.40
N ASN A 18 -1.38 14.30 -6.05
CA ASN A 18 -2.63 13.59 -6.31
C ASN A 18 -2.59 12.25 -5.59
N ILE A 19 -3.56 11.99 -4.73
CA ILE A 19 -3.71 10.72 -4.01
C ILE A 19 -4.82 9.93 -4.69
N ILE A 20 -4.51 8.67 -5.00
CA ILE A 20 -5.45 7.67 -5.47
C ILE A 20 -5.57 6.61 -4.37
N ASP A 21 -6.70 6.59 -3.67
CA ASP A 21 -7.03 5.56 -2.68
C ASP A 21 -7.61 4.36 -3.41
N THR A 22 -7.01 3.18 -3.29
CA THR A 22 -7.46 1.97 -4.00
C THR A 22 -8.18 1.01 -3.04
N PRO A 23 -9.21 0.28 -3.50
CA PRO A 23 -9.86 -0.73 -2.66
C PRO A 23 -8.87 -1.81 -2.16
N GLY A 24 -8.85 -2.06 -0.86
CA GLY A 24 -7.93 -3.04 -0.24
C GLY A 24 -8.41 -4.50 -0.24
N HIS A 25 -9.62 -4.78 -0.75
CA HIS A 25 -10.21 -6.12 -0.75
C HIS A 25 -9.98 -6.86 -2.07
N MET A 26 -9.74 -8.18 -2.02
CA MET A 26 -9.40 -9.00 -3.19
C MET A 26 -10.44 -8.99 -4.30
N ASP A 27 -11.71 -8.83 -3.95
CA ASP A 27 -12.80 -8.76 -4.91
C ASP A 27 -12.68 -7.58 -5.90
N PHE A 28 -11.84 -6.59 -5.58
CA PHE A 28 -11.63 -5.39 -6.40
C PHE A 28 -10.24 -5.34 -7.03
N LEU A 29 -9.54 -6.48 -7.09
CA LEU A 29 -8.16 -6.55 -7.58
C LEU A 29 -8.02 -5.97 -9.00
N ALA A 30 -8.98 -6.20 -9.90
CA ALA A 30 -8.99 -5.62 -11.24
C ALA A 30 -8.99 -4.07 -11.23
N GLU A 31 -9.75 -3.46 -10.31
CA GLU A 31 -9.78 -2.00 -10.15
C GLU A 31 -8.47 -1.47 -9.57
N VAL A 32 -7.86 -2.21 -8.63
CA VAL A 32 -6.52 -1.90 -8.11
C VAL A 32 -5.51 -1.90 -9.25
N TYR A 33 -5.43 -2.96 -10.06
CA TYR A 33 -4.49 -3.04 -11.19
C TYR A 33 -4.68 -1.90 -12.21
N ARG A 34 -5.94 -1.53 -12.51
CA ARG A 34 -6.22 -0.39 -13.39
C ARG A 34 -5.74 0.92 -12.78
N SER A 35 -5.85 1.08 -11.47
CA SER A 35 -5.39 2.28 -10.77
C SER A 35 -3.86 2.36 -10.71
N LEU A 36 -3.16 1.22 -10.63
CA LEU A 36 -1.70 1.20 -10.62
C LEU A 36 -1.07 1.78 -11.91
N SER A 37 -1.73 1.64 -13.07
CA SER A 37 -1.15 2.06 -14.35
C SER A 37 -0.99 3.57 -14.52
N VAL A 38 -1.58 4.37 -13.63
CA VAL A 38 -1.52 5.84 -13.65
C VAL A 38 -0.71 6.41 -12.49
N LEU A 39 -0.05 5.55 -11.70
CA LEU A 39 0.74 5.96 -10.55
C LEU A 39 2.21 6.17 -10.93
N ASP A 40 2.74 7.33 -10.53
CA ASP A 40 4.18 7.59 -10.55
C ASP A 40 4.91 6.93 -9.36
N GLY A 41 4.17 6.58 -8.31
CA GLY A 41 4.68 5.95 -7.10
C GLY A 41 3.55 5.42 -6.21
N ALA A 42 3.88 4.52 -5.28
CA ALA A 42 2.91 3.90 -4.38
C ALA A 42 3.37 3.91 -2.92
N ILE A 43 2.40 4.00 -2.00
CA ILE A 43 2.61 3.73 -0.58
C ILE A 43 1.89 2.42 -0.26
N LEU A 44 2.65 1.38 0.09
CA LEU A 44 2.10 0.10 0.50
C LEU A 44 1.93 0.08 2.02
N LEU A 45 0.68 0.14 2.48
CA LEU A 45 0.36 0.10 3.91
C LEU A 45 0.40 -1.34 4.43
N ILE A 46 1.07 -1.54 5.56
CA ILE A 46 1.21 -2.81 6.27
C ILE A 46 0.73 -2.61 7.70
N SER A 47 -0.20 -3.45 8.15
CA SER A 47 -0.68 -3.41 9.53
C SER A 47 0.38 -3.93 10.46
N ALA A 48 0.75 -3.18 11.51
CA ALA A 48 1.69 -3.65 12.51
C ALA A 48 1.18 -4.90 13.24
N LYS A 49 -0.15 -5.05 13.34
CA LYS A 49 -0.79 -6.21 13.98
C LYS A 49 -0.83 -7.43 13.07
N ASP A 50 -1.17 -7.21 11.80
CA ASP A 50 -1.43 -8.31 10.87
C ASP A 50 -0.18 -8.70 10.04
N GLY A 51 0.84 -7.84 9.98
CA GLY A 51 2.06 -8.06 9.23
C GLY A 51 1.84 -8.20 7.72
N VAL A 52 2.74 -8.92 7.05
CA VAL A 52 2.67 -9.16 5.60
C VAL A 52 1.63 -10.24 5.30
N GLN A 53 0.58 -9.86 4.58
CA GLN A 53 -0.49 -10.77 4.17
C GLN A 53 -0.31 -11.24 2.72
N ALA A 54 -1.04 -12.28 2.31
CA ALA A 54 -1.01 -12.77 0.93
C ALA A 54 -1.34 -11.66 -0.09
N GLN A 55 -2.28 -10.79 0.27
CA GLN A 55 -2.72 -9.65 -0.54
C GLN A 55 -1.61 -8.61 -0.71
N THR A 56 -0.89 -8.29 0.37
CA THR A 56 0.28 -7.40 0.36
C THR A 56 1.33 -7.90 -0.64
N ARG A 57 1.58 -9.22 -0.68
CA ARG A 57 2.54 -9.84 -1.61
C ARG A 57 2.10 -9.74 -3.06
N ILE A 58 0.83 -10.02 -3.35
CA ILE A 58 0.26 -9.91 -4.70
C ILE A 58 0.37 -8.47 -5.22
N LEU A 59 -0.01 -7.49 -4.38
CA LEU A 59 0.04 -6.08 -4.74
C LEU A 59 1.49 -5.60 -4.92
N PHE A 60 2.40 -5.98 -4.02
CA PHE A 60 3.81 -5.61 -4.16
C PHE A 60 4.46 -6.22 -5.41
N HIS A 61 4.13 -7.48 -5.74
CA HIS A 61 4.59 -8.11 -6.97
C HIS A 61 4.10 -7.35 -8.22
N ALA A 62 2.85 -6.89 -8.22
CA ALA A 62 2.30 -6.06 -9.29
C ALA A 62 3.07 -4.74 -9.45
N LEU A 63 3.25 -4.00 -8.35
CA LEU A 63 4.00 -2.75 -8.30
C LEU A 63 5.43 -2.94 -8.84
N ARG A 64 6.12 -4.01 -8.40
CA ARG A 64 7.46 -4.38 -8.87
C ARG A 64 7.49 -4.69 -10.36
N LYS A 65 6.53 -5.47 -10.87
CA LYS A 65 6.45 -5.82 -12.30
C LYS A 65 6.19 -4.59 -13.18
N MET A 66 5.45 -3.61 -12.66
CA MET A 66 5.17 -2.35 -13.34
C MET A 66 6.26 -1.29 -13.14
N GLY A 67 7.32 -1.59 -12.37
CA GLY A 67 8.42 -0.66 -12.12
C GLY A 67 8.05 0.55 -11.26
N ILE A 68 6.95 0.47 -10.49
CA ILE A 68 6.45 1.59 -9.68
C ILE A 68 7.26 1.68 -8.39
N PRO A 69 7.97 2.81 -8.12
CA PRO A 69 8.64 3.03 -6.85
C PRO A 69 7.65 2.94 -5.69
N THR A 70 7.97 2.13 -4.69
CA THR A 70 7.05 1.82 -3.59
C THR A 70 7.69 2.12 -2.24
N ILE A 71 6.99 2.90 -1.41
CA ILE A 71 7.33 3.15 0.00
C ILE A 71 6.48 2.23 0.88
N PHE A 72 7.10 1.51 1.80
CA PHE A 72 6.34 0.75 2.82
C PHE A 72 5.97 1.65 4.00
N PHE A 73 4.72 1.58 4.44
CA PHE A 73 4.23 2.32 5.61
C PHE A 73 3.58 1.36 6.62
N ILE A 74 4.17 1.25 7.82
CA ILE A 74 3.62 0.41 8.88
C ILE A 74 2.62 1.23 9.69
N ASN A 75 1.35 0.82 9.72
CA ASN A 75 0.27 1.52 10.44
C ASN A 75 -0.21 0.73 11.68
N LYS A 76 -1.06 1.36 12.51
CA LYS A 76 -1.65 0.76 13.73
C LYS A 76 -0.62 0.36 14.80
N ILE A 77 0.49 1.11 14.87
CA ILE A 77 1.58 0.87 15.84
C ILE A 77 1.16 1.19 17.28
N ASP A 78 0.04 1.89 17.45
CA ASP A 78 -0.57 2.26 18.73
C ASP A 78 -1.25 1.09 19.45
N GLN A 79 -1.43 -0.06 18.79
CA GLN A 79 -2.09 -1.21 19.39
C GLN A 79 -1.17 -1.95 20.38
N ASN A 80 -1.78 -2.60 21.38
CA ASN A 80 -1.03 -3.40 22.35
C ASN A 80 -0.49 -4.69 21.72
N GLY A 81 0.72 -5.10 22.15
CA GLY A 81 1.33 -6.37 21.73
C GLY A 81 1.98 -6.34 20.35
N ILE A 82 2.27 -5.15 19.82
CA ILE A 82 2.95 -4.98 18.53
C ILE A 82 4.46 -5.21 18.68
N ASP A 83 5.00 -6.10 17.86
CA ASP A 83 6.43 -6.29 17.68
C ASP A 83 6.86 -5.79 16.28
N LEU A 84 7.35 -4.56 16.23
CA LEU A 84 7.79 -3.92 14.99
C LEU A 84 9.03 -4.59 14.39
N SER A 85 9.89 -5.20 15.21
CA SER A 85 11.09 -5.90 14.72
C SER A 85 10.71 -7.12 13.91
N THR A 86 9.73 -7.89 14.39
CA THR A 86 9.18 -9.04 13.65
C THR A 86 8.51 -8.59 12.35
N VAL A 87 7.68 -7.53 12.37
CA VAL A 87 7.05 -7.00 11.13
C VAL A 87 8.09 -6.53 10.12
N TYR A 88 9.14 -5.85 10.57
CA TYR A 88 10.24 -5.42 9.70
C TYR A 88 10.97 -6.60 9.05
N GLN A 89 11.26 -7.64 9.83
CA GLN A 89 11.91 -8.85 9.31
C GLN A 89 11.01 -9.55 8.29
N ASP A 90 9.71 -9.64 8.57
CA ASP A 90 8.70 -10.17 7.66
C ASP A 90 8.67 -9.44 6.32
N ILE A 91 8.73 -8.11 6.33
CA ILE A 91 8.79 -7.30 5.11
C ILE A 91 10.05 -7.66 4.30
N LYS A 92 11.21 -7.73 4.96
CA LYS A 92 12.49 -8.01 4.31
C LYS A 92 12.56 -9.39 3.68
N GLU A 93 11.90 -10.39 4.27
CA GLU A 93 11.93 -11.77 3.80
C GLU A 93 10.86 -12.07 2.74
N LYS A 94 9.69 -11.43 2.83
CA LYS A 94 8.50 -11.81 2.04
C LYS A 94 8.19 -10.87 0.87
N LEU A 95 8.74 -9.66 0.86
CA LEU A 95 8.51 -8.62 -0.16
C LEU A 95 9.83 -8.26 -0.84
#